data_AF-A0A526S5K2-F1
#
_entry.id   AF-A0A526S5K2-F1
#
_cell.length_a   1.000
_cell.length_b   1.000
_cell.length_c   1.000
_cell.angle_alpha   90.00
_cell.angle_beta   90.00
_cell.angle_gamma   90.00
#
_symmetry.space_group_name_H-M   'P 1'
#
loop_
_entity.id
_entity.type
_entity.pdbx_description
1 polymer ?
#
loop_
_entity_poly.entity_id
_entity_poly.type
_entity_poly.pdbx_seq_one_letter_code
_entity_poly.pdbx_strand_id
1 'polypeptide(L)'
;MTSVVNAKGIPLPYTGASTHWFSATGAGPELRGTSGNDSFWGNTSVNVTMYGGAGDDYYHLYSTINRAVELPGEGIDTIDTWMSYKLPNNFENLVVTGANRYAFGNSVDNIIKGGTGSQTFDGGLGNDVLIGGGGADTFIITKGHGSDLITDFGADDTIRLN
;
A
#
# COMPACT_ATOMS: atom_id res chain seq x y z
N MET A 1 -5.79 6.32 16.35
CA MET A 1 -5.43 5.92 14.99
C MET A 1 -6.13 6.88 14.03
N THR A 2 -5.41 7.48 13.09
CA THR A 2 -6.00 8.34 12.05
C THR A 2 -6.63 7.47 10.97
N SER A 3 -7.71 7.95 10.34
CA SER A 3 -8.44 7.21 9.31
C SER A 3 -8.96 8.15 8.23
N VAL A 4 -9.27 7.59 7.06
CA VAL A 4 -10.02 8.25 5.98
C VAL A 4 -11.33 7.50 5.76
N VAL A 5 -12.39 8.18 5.36
CA VAL A 5 -13.71 7.57 5.15
C VAL A 5 -13.86 7.20 3.68
N ASN A 6 -14.26 5.96 3.38
CA ASN A 6 -14.51 5.51 2.00
C ASN A 6 -15.89 5.97 1.46
N ALA A 7 -16.21 5.60 0.22
CA ALA A 7 -17.45 6.03 -0.44
C ALA A 7 -18.73 5.54 0.25
N LYS A 8 -18.64 4.54 1.14
CA LYS A 8 -19.76 4.01 1.93
C LYS A 8 -19.87 4.64 3.33
N GLY A 9 -19.02 5.60 3.68
CA GLY A 9 -19.02 6.19 5.01
C GLY A 9 -18.29 5.35 6.05
N ILE A 10 -17.53 4.33 5.64
CA ILE A 10 -16.77 3.45 6.55
C ILE A 10 -15.33 3.99 6.70
N PRO A 11 -14.84 4.17 7.94
CA PRO A 11 -13.44 4.55 8.17
C PRO A 11 -12.47 3.42 7.81
N LEU A 12 -11.48 3.73 6.97
CA LEU A 12 -10.29 2.93 6.74
C LEU A 12 -9.13 3.50 7.56
N PRO A 13 -8.52 2.72 8.46
CA PRO A 13 -7.42 3.17 9.29
C PRO A 13 -6.10 3.26 8.51
N TYR A 14 -5.29 4.26 8.83
CA TYR A 14 -3.87 4.23 8.49
C TYR A 14 -3.12 3.38 9.52
N THR A 15 -1.98 2.82 9.09
CA THR A 15 -1.06 2.12 9.97
C THR A 15 -0.66 2.97 11.18
N GLY A 16 -0.53 2.34 12.34
CA GLY A 16 -0.15 3.00 13.58
C GLY A 16 1.33 3.42 13.60
N ALA A 17 1.71 4.24 14.57
CA ALA A 17 3.08 4.71 14.68
C ALA A 17 4.04 3.56 15.08
N SER A 18 5.16 3.43 14.36
CA SER A 18 6.14 2.39 14.65
C SER A 18 6.83 2.58 16.01
N THR A 19 7.15 1.45 16.62
CA THR A 19 7.79 1.26 17.92
C THR A 19 9.13 0.53 17.80
N HIS A 20 9.38 -0.18 16.70
CA HIS A 20 10.70 -0.73 16.36
C HIS A 20 11.06 -0.50 14.89
N TRP A 21 12.34 -0.69 14.57
CA TRP A 21 12.93 -0.43 13.25
C TRP A 21 13.89 -1.55 12.86
N PHE A 22 13.68 -2.12 11.67
CA PHE A 22 14.44 -3.25 11.15
C PHE A 22 15.04 -2.92 9.78
N SER A 23 16.26 -3.41 9.52
CA SER A 23 16.90 -3.30 8.21
C SER A 23 17.23 -4.69 7.68
N ALA A 24 17.02 -4.88 6.37
CA ALA A 24 17.46 -6.08 5.67
C ALA A 24 18.98 -6.20 5.54
N THR A 25 19.75 -5.16 5.90
CA THR A 25 21.21 -5.18 5.85
C THR A 25 21.77 -6.26 6.78
N GLY A 26 22.44 -7.27 6.22
CA GLY A 26 22.98 -8.39 6.98
C GLY A 26 21.92 -9.38 7.49
N ALA A 27 20.67 -9.22 7.06
CA ALA A 27 19.62 -10.19 7.33
C ALA A 27 19.84 -11.49 6.53
N GLY A 28 19.24 -12.58 7.01
CA GLY A 28 19.09 -13.81 6.25
C GLY A 28 17.99 -13.69 5.17
N PRO A 29 17.53 -14.83 4.63
CA PRO A 29 16.43 -14.84 3.66
C PRO A 29 15.09 -14.38 4.25
N GLU A 30 14.97 -14.35 5.57
CA GLU A 30 13.81 -13.86 6.30
C GLU A 30 14.24 -12.78 7.30
N LEU A 31 13.38 -11.77 7.46
CA LEU A 31 13.47 -10.76 8.49
C LEU A 31 12.13 -10.68 9.20
N ARG A 32 12.13 -10.98 10.50
CA ARG A 32 10.92 -11.05 11.33
C ARG A 32 10.92 -9.91 12.34
N GLY A 33 9.78 -9.24 12.47
CA GLY A 33 9.51 -8.21 13.46
C GLY A 33 9.09 -8.78 14.80
N THR A 34 8.36 -7.96 15.52
CA THR A 34 7.85 -8.17 16.86
C THR A 34 6.35 -8.45 16.83
N SER A 35 5.62 -8.10 17.89
CA SER A 35 4.15 -8.08 17.90
C SER A 35 3.60 -6.66 18.02
N GLY A 36 4.49 -5.67 18.04
CA GLY A 36 4.14 -4.25 17.99
C GLY A 36 4.42 -3.70 16.60
N ASN A 37 4.06 -2.44 16.42
CA ASN A 37 4.18 -1.75 15.15
C ASN A 37 5.65 -1.55 14.78
N ASP A 38 6.07 -2.03 13.62
CA ASP A 38 7.45 -2.11 13.20
C ASP A 38 7.64 -1.43 11.84
N SER A 39 8.76 -0.74 11.66
CA SER A 39 9.17 -0.25 10.33
C SER A 39 10.28 -1.12 9.77
N PHE A 40 10.16 -1.56 8.51
CA PHE A 40 11.16 -2.35 7.80
C PHE A 40 11.77 -1.58 6.63
N TRP A 41 13.10 -1.64 6.49
CA TRP A 41 13.81 -1.15 5.31
C TRP A 41 14.41 -2.30 4.50
N GLY A 42 13.99 -2.37 3.24
CA GLY A 42 14.60 -3.25 2.25
C GLY A 42 16.06 -2.93 1.97
N ASN A 43 16.75 -3.88 1.35
CA ASN A 43 18.14 -3.75 0.93
C ASN A 43 18.31 -4.36 -0.47
N THR A 44 18.95 -3.62 -1.37
CA THR A 44 19.14 -4.02 -2.78
C THR A 44 20.09 -5.19 -2.99
N SER A 45 20.87 -5.57 -1.99
CA SER A 45 21.87 -6.65 -2.04
C SER A 45 21.47 -7.90 -1.27
N VAL A 46 20.31 -7.88 -0.60
CA VAL A 46 19.81 -9.01 0.21
C VAL A 46 18.45 -9.40 -0.32
N ASN A 47 18.27 -10.64 -0.75
CA ASN A 47 16.94 -11.17 -1.07
C ASN A 47 16.27 -11.60 0.23
N VAL A 48 15.27 -10.85 0.68
CA VAL A 48 14.61 -11.05 1.97
C VAL A 48 13.09 -11.05 1.84
N THR A 49 12.46 -11.89 2.64
CA THR A 49 11.02 -11.85 2.93
C THR A 49 10.80 -11.30 4.33
N MET A 50 10.04 -10.22 4.44
CA MET A 50 9.73 -9.53 5.69
C MET A 50 8.38 -10.00 6.24
N TYR A 51 8.34 -10.23 7.55
CA TYR A 51 7.13 -10.56 8.31
C TYR A 51 7.09 -9.65 9.53
N GLY A 52 6.09 -8.80 9.63
CA GLY A 52 6.01 -7.79 10.69
C GLY A 52 5.47 -8.32 12.01
N GLY A 53 4.40 -9.13 11.95
CA GLY A 53 3.77 -9.75 13.11
C GLY A 53 2.40 -9.14 13.37
N ALA A 54 1.91 -9.17 14.59
CA ALA A 54 0.54 -8.74 14.92
C ALA A 54 0.33 -7.22 15.11
N GLY A 55 1.34 -6.42 14.75
CA GLY A 55 1.31 -4.95 14.87
C GLY A 55 0.93 -4.29 13.56
N ASP A 56 0.69 -2.97 13.60
CA ASP A 56 0.56 -2.21 12.37
C ASP A 56 1.96 -1.88 11.83
N ASP A 57 2.38 -2.54 10.76
CA ASP A 57 3.75 -2.46 10.27
C ASP A 57 3.87 -1.66 8.96
N TYR A 58 5.04 -1.04 8.80
CA TYR A 58 5.36 -0.19 7.65
C TYR A 58 6.57 -0.76 6.90
N TYR A 59 6.35 -1.23 5.68
CA TYR A 59 7.37 -1.87 4.84
C TYR A 59 7.86 -0.91 3.76
N HIS A 60 9.05 -0.34 3.95
CA HIS A 60 9.76 0.42 2.93
C HIS A 60 10.43 -0.53 1.92
N LEU A 61 9.65 -0.93 0.91
CA LEU A 61 10.03 -1.91 -0.11
C LEU A 61 10.71 -1.22 -1.30
N TYR A 62 11.94 -0.76 -1.11
CA TYR A 62 12.71 -0.06 -2.14
C TYR A 62 13.67 -0.96 -2.96
N SER A 63 13.32 -2.24 -3.10
CA SER A 63 14.06 -3.19 -3.93
C SER A 63 13.14 -4.23 -4.56
N THR A 64 13.37 -4.55 -5.84
CA THR A 64 12.62 -5.58 -6.58
C THR A 64 12.85 -7.01 -6.08
N ILE A 65 13.91 -7.23 -5.31
CA ILE A 65 14.26 -8.55 -4.74
C ILE A 65 13.78 -8.71 -3.29
N ASN A 66 13.01 -7.77 -2.76
CA ASN A 66 12.45 -7.86 -1.41
C ASN A 66 10.95 -8.06 -1.47
N ARG A 67 10.42 -8.73 -0.45
CA ARG A 67 9.00 -9.08 -0.35
C ARG A 67 8.51 -8.84 1.08
N ALA A 68 7.25 -8.48 1.22
CA ALA A 68 6.55 -8.47 2.50
C ALA A 68 5.44 -9.53 2.46
N VAL A 69 5.21 -10.18 3.59
CA VAL A 69 4.14 -11.17 3.78
C VAL A 69 3.44 -10.85 5.09
N GLU A 70 2.12 -10.85 5.02
CA GLU A 70 1.24 -10.61 6.16
C GLU A 70 0.23 -11.75 6.24
N LEU A 71 -0.03 -12.24 7.45
CA LEU A 71 -1.03 -13.27 7.72
C LEU A 71 -2.39 -12.63 8.08
N PRO A 72 -3.50 -13.37 7.98
CA PRO A 72 -4.81 -12.80 8.30
C PRO A 72 -4.91 -12.29 9.74
N GLY A 73 -5.33 -11.04 9.90
CA GLY A 73 -5.59 -10.42 11.21
C GLY A 73 -4.33 -9.96 11.94
N GLU A 74 -3.25 -9.68 11.20
CA GLU A 74 -1.96 -9.25 11.75
C GLU A 74 -1.83 -7.74 11.94
N GLY A 75 -2.81 -6.91 11.57
CA GLY A 75 -2.76 -5.49 11.89
C GLY A 75 -3.36 -4.65 10.78
N ILE A 76 -2.94 -3.39 10.71
CA ILE A 76 -3.17 -2.50 9.58
C ILE A 76 -1.83 -2.12 8.96
N ASP A 77 -1.48 -2.76 7.86
CA ASP A 77 -0.13 -2.71 7.32
C ASP A 77 -0.01 -1.78 6.12
N THR A 78 1.19 -1.23 5.91
CA THR A 78 1.50 -0.36 4.77
C THR A 78 2.71 -0.84 4.00
N ILE A 79 2.58 -0.98 2.68
CA ILE A 79 3.72 -1.09 1.77
C ILE A 79 4.00 0.27 1.14
N ASP A 80 5.25 0.71 1.20
CA ASP A 80 5.75 1.93 0.58
C ASP A 80 6.84 1.58 -0.42
N THR A 81 6.64 1.95 -1.68
CA THR A 81 7.58 1.65 -2.75
C THR A 81 7.64 2.73 -3.82
N TRP A 82 8.71 2.73 -4.62
CA TRP A 82 8.84 3.55 -5.85
C TRP A 82 8.50 2.75 -7.12
N MET A 83 8.22 1.46 -6.97
CA MET A 83 7.97 0.51 -8.05
C MET A 83 6.48 0.44 -8.39
N SER A 84 6.16 -0.03 -9.59
CA SER A 84 4.80 -0.50 -9.86
C SER A 84 4.50 -1.68 -8.95
N TYR A 85 3.37 -1.65 -8.25
CA TYR A 85 3.09 -2.60 -7.21
C TYR A 85 1.63 -3.01 -7.17
N LYS A 86 1.40 -4.28 -6.82
CA LYS A 86 0.10 -4.81 -6.45
C LYS A 86 0.22 -5.34 -5.03
N LEU A 87 -0.66 -4.90 -4.15
CA LEU A 87 -0.69 -5.39 -2.78
C LEU A 87 -0.85 -6.93 -2.77
N PRO A 88 -0.04 -7.63 -1.97
CA PRO A 88 -0.34 -9.01 -1.58
C PRO A 88 -1.65 -9.05 -0.79
N ASN A 89 -2.15 -10.26 -0.53
CA ASN A 89 -3.31 -10.42 0.35
C ASN A 89 -3.01 -9.88 1.75
N ASN A 90 -4.08 -9.52 2.45
CA ASN A 90 -4.13 -9.01 3.82
C ASN A 90 -3.71 -7.53 3.96
N PHE A 91 -2.69 -7.04 3.26
CA PHE A 91 -2.29 -5.62 3.33
C PHE A 91 -3.42 -4.63 3.06
N GLU A 92 -3.55 -3.61 3.92
CA GLU A 92 -4.58 -2.57 3.80
C GLU A 92 -4.10 -1.33 3.03
N ASN A 93 -2.81 -0.98 3.10
CA ASN A 93 -2.34 0.31 2.61
C ASN A 93 -1.18 0.20 1.63
N LEU A 94 -1.22 1.00 0.57
CA LEU A 94 -0.17 1.10 -0.43
C LEU A 94 0.20 2.56 -0.69
N VAL A 95 1.50 2.85 -0.63
CA VAL A 95 2.09 4.09 -1.11
C VAL A 95 3.00 3.76 -2.29
N VAL A 96 2.70 4.33 -3.46
CA VAL A 96 3.55 4.22 -4.66
C VAL A 96 4.05 5.60 -5.06
N THR A 97 5.36 5.77 -5.01
CA THR A 97 6.05 6.99 -5.44
C THR A 97 6.67 6.82 -6.83
N GLY A 98 7.21 7.91 -7.38
CA GLY A 98 7.77 7.96 -8.73
C GLY A 98 6.75 8.43 -9.77
N ALA A 99 6.97 8.05 -11.02
CA ALA A 99 6.10 8.41 -12.14
C ALA A 99 5.89 7.20 -13.07
N ASN A 100 4.75 7.18 -13.75
CA ASN A 100 4.29 6.11 -14.63
C ASN A 100 4.30 4.74 -13.93
N ARG A 101 3.65 4.68 -12.75
CA ARG A 101 3.57 3.47 -11.91
C ARG A 101 2.15 2.94 -11.81
N TYR A 102 2.06 1.63 -11.60
CA TYR A 102 0.81 0.98 -11.19
C TYR A 102 0.75 0.95 -9.67
N ALA A 103 -0.39 1.31 -9.11
CA ALA A 103 -0.68 1.24 -7.68
C ALA A 103 -1.97 0.46 -7.50
N PHE A 104 -1.85 -0.86 -7.35
CA PHE A 104 -2.99 -1.78 -7.35
C PHE A 104 -3.23 -2.37 -5.97
N GLY A 105 -4.49 -2.39 -5.56
CA GLY A 105 -4.93 -3.01 -4.32
C GLY A 105 -5.10 -4.52 -4.46
N ASN A 106 -5.80 -5.08 -3.47
CA ASN A 106 -6.07 -6.51 -3.34
C ASN A 106 -7.58 -6.77 -3.28
N SER A 107 -8.04 -7.60 -2.35
CA SER A 107 -9.45 -7.97 -2.21
C SER A 107 -10.14 -7.37 -0.98
N VAL A 108 -9.41 -6.61 -0.16
CA VAL A 108 -9.93 -5.91 1.02
C VAL A 108 -10.00 -4.41 0.74
N ASP A 109 -10.71 -3.65 1.58
CA ASP A 109 -10.78 -2.20 1.44
C ASP A 109 -9.38 -1.60 1.67
N ASN A 110 -8.83 -0.93 0.65
CA ASN A 110 -7.48 -0.39 0.66
C ASN A 110 -7.43 1.14 0.72
N ILE A 111 -6.38 1.69 1.33
CA ILE A 111 -5.94 3.07 1.10
C ILE A 111 -4.75 3.04 0.15
N ILE A 112 -4.92 3.56 -1.05
CA ILE A 112 -3.87 3.59 -2.08
C ILE A 112 -3.51 5.03 -2.40
N LYS A 113 -2.25 5.38 -2.23
CA LYS A 113 -1.72 6.73 -2.42
C LYS A 113 -0.58 6.78 -3.42
N GLY A 114 -0.68 7.71 -4.37
CA GLY A 114 0.39 8.08 -5.29
C GLY A 114 1.33 9.18 -4.78
N GLY A 115 2.33 9.46 -5.61
CA GLY A 115 3.30 10.53 -5.46
C GLY A 115 2.99 11.73 -6.37
N THR A 116 4.03 12.44 -6.81
CA THR A 116 3.90 13.69 -7.58
C THR A 116 3.92 13.51 -9.11
N GLY A 117 3.93 12.28 -9.61
CA GLY A 117 3.90 11.99 -11.05
C GLY A 117 2.69 11.13 -11.40
N SER A 118 2.40 10.94 -12.69
CA SER A 118 1.26 10.13 -13.15
C SER A 118 1.30 8.67 -12.68
N GLN A 119 0.26 8.22 -12.00
CA GLN A 119 0.02 6.84 -11.58
C GLN A 119 -1.19 6.26 -12.32
N THR A 120 -1.27 4.93 -12.34
CA THR A 120 -2.48 4.20 -12.71
C THR A 120 -2.92 3.38 -11.50
N PHE A 121 -4.11 3.69 -10.99
CA PHE A 121 -4.71 3.09 -9.82
C PHE A 121 -5.77 2.07 -10.21
N ASP A 122 -5.85 0.99 -9.45
CA ASP A 122 -6.94 0.03 -9.45
C ASP A 122 -7.10 -0.45 -8.00
N GLY A 123 -8.24 -0.15 -7.38
CA GLY A 123 -8.51 -0.54 -6.00
C GLY A 123 -8.53 -2.06 -5.79
N GLY A 124 -8.82 -2.82 -6.85
CA GLY A 124 -9.07 -4.25 -6.71
C GLY A 124 -10.52 -4.50 -6.31
N LEU A 125 -10.80 -5.48 -5.45
CA LEU A 125 -12.12 -5.64 -4.83
C LEU A 125 -12.11 -4.92 -3.50
N GLY A 126 -13.26 -4.38 -3.07
CA GLY A 126 -13.35 -3.63 -1.83
C GLY A 126 -14.01 -2.28 -2.05
N ASN A 127 -14.02 -1.45 -1.03
CA ASN A 127 -14.49 -0.07 -1.09
C ASN A 127 -13.31 0.82 -0.74
N ASP A 128 -12.53 1.15 -1.76
CA ASP A 128 -11.19 1.68 -1.59
C ASP A 128 -11.18 3.19 -1.45
N VAL A 129 -10.07 3.72 -0.94
CA VAL A 129 -9.75 5.15 -0.97
C VAL A 129 -8.51 5.34 -1.84
N LEU A 130 -8.71 6.01 -2.97
CA LEU A 130 -7.67 6.29 -3.95
C LEU A 130 -7.27 7.77 -3.84
N ILE A 131 -5.97 8.01 -3.66
CA ILE A 131 -5.37 9.33 -3.50
C ILE A 131 -4.32 9.47 -4.59
N GLY A 132 -4.61 10.24 -5.64
CA GLY A 132 -3.75 10.40 -6.80
C GLY A 132 -2.40 11.02 -6.44
N GLY A 133 -2.44 12.11 -5.66
CA GLY A 133 -1.30 12.94 -5.38
C GLY A 133 -1.18 14.06 -6.41
N GLY A 134 -0.11 14.05 -7.19
CA GLY A 134 0.09 15.05 -8.24
C GLY A 134 0.45 14.41 -9.57
N GLY A 135 0.19 15.12 -10.65
CA GLY A 135 0.34 14.61 -12.01
C GLY A 135 -0.98 14.10 -12.56
N ALA A 136 -0.97 13.72 -13.84
CA ALA A 136 -2.16 13.24 -14.53
C ALA A 136 -2.37 11.75 -14.25
N ASP A 137 -3.26 11.42 -13.33
CA ASP A 137 -3.50 10.06 -12.87
C ASP A 137 -4.61 9.35 -13.66
N THR A 138 -4.58 8.02 -13.69
CA THR A 138 -5.67 7.20 -14.24
C THR A 138 -6.24 6.29 -13.17
N PHE A 139 -7.52 6.45 -12.86
CA PHE A 139 -8.26 5.60 -11.93
C PHE A 139 -9.09 4.59 -12.70
N ILE A 140 -8.78 3.30 -12.55
CA ILE A 140 -9.53 2.21 -13.15
C ILE A 140 -10.65 1.82 -12.20
N ILE A 141 -11.89 1.91 -12.67
CA ILE A 141 -13.09 1.51 -11.92
C ILE A 141 -13.75 0.36 -12.67
N THR A 142 -13.75 -0.82 -12.05
CA THR A 142 -14.28 -2.04 -12.65
C THR A 142 -15.67 -2.35 -12.08
N LYS A 143 -16.63 -2.68 -12.95
CA LYS A 143 -17.97 -3.05 -12.47
C LYS A 143 -17.92 -4.28 -11.55
N GLY A 144 -18.53 -4.15 -10.36
CA GLY A 144 -18.67 -5.26 -9.40
C GLY A 144 -17.51 -5.40 -8.42
N HIS A 145 -16.51 -4.53 -8.51
CA HIS A 145 -15.37 -4.51 -7.60
C HIS A 145 -15.65 -3.78 -6.27
N GLY A 146 -16.66 -2.91 -6.25
CA GLY A 146 -17.17 -2.28 -5.05
C GLY A 146 -17.43 -0.80 -5.25
N SER A 147 -17.10 0.04 -4.28
CA SER A 147 -17.38 1.48 -4.33
C SER A 147 -16.19 2.28 -3.79
N ASP A 148 -15.43 2.85 -4.72
CA ASP A 148 -14.20 3.54 -4.40
C ASP A 148 -14.43 5.05 -4.24
N LEU A 149 -13.65 5.67 -3.37
CA LEU A 149 -13.59 7.11 -3.20
C LEU A 149 -12.26 7.63 -3.73
N ILE A 150 -12.30 8.48 -4.75
CA ILE A 150 -11.15 9.28 -5.18
C ILE A 150 -11.21 10.62 -4.45
N THR A 151 -10.17 10.96 -3.70
CA THR A 151 -10.22 12.10 -2.76
C THR A 151 -9.71 13.43 -3.33
N ASP A 152 -8.91 13.38 -4.39
CA ASP A 152 -8.16 14.52 -4.93
C ASP A 152 -8.20 14.60 -6.46
N PHE A 153 -9.25 14.05 -7.08
CA PHE A 153 -9.40 14.02 -8.54
C PHE A 153 -9.27 15.43 -9.17
N GLY A 154 -8.27 15.59 -10.03
CA GLY A 154 -7.91 16.79 -10.74
C GLY A 154 -8.47 16.88 -12.17
N ALA A 155 -8.19 17.99 -12.85
CA ALA A 155 -8.62 18.20 -14.24
C ALA A 155 -7.77 17.43 -15.25
N ASP A 156 -6.57 17.04 -14.85
CA ASP A 156 -5.60 16.24 -15.59
C ASP A 156 -5.80 14.73 -15.39
N ASP A 157 -6.64 14.34 -14.44
CA ASP A 157 -6.93 12.94 -14.16
C ASP A 157 -7.96 12.34 -15.12
N THR A 158 -7.91 11.02 -15.24
CA THR A 158 -8.81 10.23 -16.08
C THR A 158 -9.43 9.09 -15.29
N ILE A 159 -10.74 8.92 -15.43
CA ILE A 159 -11.42 7.69 -15.02
C ILE A 159 -11.50 6.75 -16.22
N ARG A 160 -11.02 5.52 -16.06
CA ARG A 160 -11.20 4.42 -17.01
C ARG A 160 -12.19 3.42 -16.44
N LEU A 161 -13.33 3.26 -17.10
CA LEU A 161 -14.35 2.27 -16.73
C LEU A 161 -14.08 0.94 -17.45
N ASN A 162 -14.04 -0.16 -16.71
CA ASN A 162 -13.88 -1.53 -17.21
C ASN A 162 -15.09 -2.42 -16.91
#